data_AF-A0A2P5HTQ4-F1
#
_entry.id   AF-A0A2P5HTQ4-F1
#
_cell.length_a   1.000
_cell.length_b   1.000
_cell.length_c   1.000
_cell.angle_alpha   90.00
_cell.angle_beta   90.00
_cell.angle_gamma   90.00
#
_symmetry.space_group_name_H-M   'P 1'
#
loop_
_entity.id
_entity.type
_entity.pdbx_description
1 polymer ?
#
loop_
_entity_poly.entity_id
_entity_poly.type
_entity_poly.pdbx_seq_one_letter_code
_entity_poly.pdbx_strand_id
1 'polypeptide(L)'
;MSAERTLPPRYEIRTLIPQHADWAKAIVMHSTAFASPVWSKLYPDDKTGLCHNLFRHSTHLISHAVNSGLSLGVFDKEYIFKNPQSAETGGKLHWDLDDSTADEAELLEQMDFPLVSVAMAYDSFFPIDGGQLAPLIETMPLIAERTRILDARDGRDPRSWEATAPGQVVFRNSTATRAGEEGKGFMGILARHMMREYAAAGFRGIQIQCLHDSVFRVWSCPPEPFSAEVVARFHCGEDEDEEVRRSFSGSVQEVSKVFVTLR
;
A
#
# COMPACT_ATOMS: atom_id res chain seq x y z
N MET A 1 7.92 -18.44 20.09
CA MET A 1 8.21 -17.11 19.51
C MET A 1 9.27 -17.28 18.43
N SER A 2 8.94 -17.02 17.17
CA SER A 2 9.94 -16.99 16.09
C SER A 2 10.77 -15.71 16.26
N ALA A 3 12.09 -15.81 16.18
CA ALA A 3 12.97 -14.64 16.22
C ALA A 3 12.49 -13.60 15.20
N GLU A 4 12.39 -12.34 15.63
CA GLU A 4 11.91 -11.28 14.75
C GLU A 4 12.85 -11.18 13.53
N ARG A 5 12.27 -11.28 12.33
CA ARG A 5 13.05 -11.11 11.10
C ARG A 5 13.62 -9.70 11.06
N THR A 6 14.94 -9.59 10.96
CA THR A 6 15.66 -8.34 10.78
C THR A 6 15.83 -8.04 9.30
N LEU A 7 15.99 -6.75 8.97
CA LEU A 7 16.30 -6.33 7.61
C LEU A 7 17.69 -6.84 7.21
N PRO A 8 17.85 -7.54 6.07
CA PRO A 8 19.18 -7.98 5.64
C PRO A 8 20.12 -6.79 5.43
N PRO A 9 21.43 -6.91 5.73
CA PRO A 9 22.37 -5.78 5.70
C PRO A 9 22.50 -5.06 4.36
N ARG A 10 22.16 -5.71 3.24
CA ARG A 10 22.13 -5.13 1.90
C ARG A 10 21.06 -4.03 1.75
N TYR A 11 20.01 -4.08 2.56
CA TYR A 11 18.90 -3.15 2.46
C TYR A 11 18.92 -2.13 3.60
N GLU A 12 18.20 -1.03 3.40
CA GLU A 12 17.93 -0.04 4.43
C GLU A 12 16.50 0.48 4.35
N ILE A 13 15.95 0.88 5.50
CA ILE A 13 14.64 1.56 5.56
C ILE A 13 14.89 3.05 5.56
N ARG A 14 14.17 3.79 4.72
CA ARG A 14 14.21 5.25 4.67
C ARG A 14 12.79 5.82 4.63
N THR A 15 12.64 7.04 5.14
CA THR A 15 11.44 7.84 4.86
C THR A 15 11.42 8.19 3.38
N LEU A 16 10.25 8.05 2.75
CA LEU A 16 10.06 8.46 1.36
C LEU A 16 9.93 9.99 1.29
N ILE A 17 10.64 10.59 0.36
CA ILE A 17 10.59 12.03 0.07
C ILE A 17 9.99 12.24 -1.33
N PRO A 18 9.60 13.47 -1.71
CA PRO A 18 8.92 13.73 -2.99
C PRO A 18 9.64 13.15 -4.23
N GLN A 19 10.97 13.10 -4.21
CA GLN A 19 11.78 12.51 -5.29
C GLN A 19 11.51 11.01 -5.52
N HIS A 20 10.98 10.30 -4.52
CA HIS A 20 10.65 8.87 -4.61
C HIS A 20 9.18 8.63 -5.01
N ALA A 21 8.38 9.68 -5.20
CA ALA A 21 6.93 9.53 -5.38
C ALA A 21 6.57 8.68 -6.62
N ASP A 22 7.21 8.93 -7.76
CA ASP A 22 6.95 8.14 -8.97
C ASP A 22 7.46 6.70 -8.86
N TRP A 23 8.55 6.46 -8.12
CA TRP A 23 9.04 5.09 -7.88
C TRP A 23 8.05 4.32 -7.01
N ALA A 24 7.56 4.93 -5.93
CA ALA A 24 6.58 4.33 -5.06
C ALA A 24 5.25 4.08 -5.80
N LYS A 25 4.82 5.05 -6.62
CA LYS A 25 3.63 4.94 -7.47
C LYS A 25 3.78 3.77 -8.45
N ALA A 26 4.90 3.65 -9.14
CA ALA A 26 5.16 2.56 -10.09
C ALA A 26 5.08 1.19 -9.41
N ILE A 27 5.72 1.01 -8.25
CA ILE A 27 5.66 -0.25 -7.50
C ILE A 27 4.22 -0.58 -7.07
N VAL A 28 3.48 0.39 -6.53
CA VAL A 28 2.10 0.16 -6.05
C VAL A 28 1.16 -0.13 -7.23
N MET A 29 1.23 0.63 -8.32
CA MET A 29 0.33 0.45 -9.46
C MET A 29 0.62 -0.84 -10.22
N HIS A 30 1.90 -1.19 -10.41
CA HIS A 30 2.29 -2.47 -10.98
C HIS A 30 1.79 -3.64 -10.12
N SER A 31 2.04 -3.60 -8.80
CA SER A 31 1.54 -4.64 -7.90
C SER A 31 0.01 -4.71 -7.92
N THR A 32 -0.69 -3.58 -8.02
CA THR A 32 -2.15 -3.51 -8.09
C THR A 32 -2.68 -4.18 -9.35
N ALA A 33 -2.15 -3.84 -10.52
CA ALA A 33 -2.62 -4.36 -11.81
C ALA A 33 -2.29 -5.84 -12.01
N PHE A 34 -1.09 -6.27 -11.62
CA PHE A 34 -0.57 -7.59 -11.99
C PHE A 34 -0.64 -8.63 -10.87
N ALA A 35 -0.35 -8.23 -9.62
CA ALA A 35 -0.10 -9.17 -8.52
C ALA A 35 -1.15 -9.16 -7.39
N SER A 36 -1.97 -8.12 -7.30
CA SER A 36 -2.95 -7.99 -6.22
C SER A 36 -3.95 -9.16 -6.26
N PRO A 37 -4.16 -9.88 -5.14
CA PRO A 37 -5.08 -11.02 -5.14
C PRO A 37 -6.56 -10.60 -5.18
N VAL A 38 -6.83 -9.30 -5.06
CA VAL A 38 -8.14 -8.70 -5.26
C VAL A 38 -8.17 -8.04 -6.65
N TRP A 39 -7.38 -6.99 -6.85
CA TRP A 39 -7.55 -6.12 -8.00
C TRP A 39 -7.21 -6.77 -9.34
N SER A 40 -6.13 -7.56 -9.42
CA SER A 40 -5.75 -8.25 -10.67
C SER A 40 -6.75 -9.34 -11.10
N LYS A 41 -7.69 -9.71 -10.21
CA LYS A 41 -8.76 -10.68 -10.46
C LYS A 41 -10.07 -10.01 -10.87
N LEU A 42 -10.35 -8.83 -10.31
CA LEU A 42 -11.53 -8.04 -10.62
C LEU A 42 -11.38 -7.25 -11.93
N TYR A 43 -10.13 -6.94 -12.31
CA TYR A 43 -9.79 -6.24 -13.54
C TYR A 43 -8.75 -7.08 -14.32
N PRO A 44 -9.16 -8.20 -14.94
CA PRO A 44 -8.22 -9.14 -15.57
C PRO A 44 -7.75 -8.71 -16.97
N ASP A 45 -8.51 -7.86 -17.64
CA ASP A 45 -8.27 -7.43 -19.02
C ASP A 45 -7.37 -6.17 -19.08
N ASP A 46 -6.61 -6.04 -20.16
CA ASP A 46 -5.72 -4.89 -20.45
C ASP A 46 -4.94 -4.37 -19.22
N LYS A 47 -4.18 -5.26 -18.57
CA LYS A 47 -3.48 -4.93 -17.33
C LYS A 47 -2.44 -3.84 -17.48
N THR A 48 -1.80 -3.75 -18.65
CA THR A 48 -0.88 -2.65 -18.98
C THR A 48 -1.63 -1.33 -19.06
N GLY A 49 -2.72 -1.26 -19.82
CA GLY A 49 -3.57 -0.07 -19.88
C GLY A 49 -4.11 0.34 -18.51
N LEU A 50 -4.54 -0.64 -17.70
CA LEU A 50 -4.93 -0.41 -16.31
C LEU A 50 -3.76 0.17 -15.50
N CYS A 51 -2.57 -0.43 -15.55
CA CYS A 51 -1.39 0.05 -14.82
C CYS A 51 -1.06 1.51 -15.18
N HIS A 52 -1.08 1.86 -16.48
CA HIS A 52 -0.85 3.23 -16.95
C HIS A 52 -1.91 4.20 -16.44
N ASN A 53 -3.20 3.84 -16.51
CA ASN A 53 -4.29 4.68 -16.01
C ASN A 53 -4.19 4.88 -14.49
N LEU A 54 -3.90 3.82 -13.75
CA LEU A 54 -3.65 3.90 -12.32
C LEU A 54 -2.46 4.80 -12.00
N PHE A 55 -1.37 4.71 -12.76
CA PHE A 55 -0.20 5.57 -12.58
C PHE A 55 -0.50 7.05 -12.85
N ARG A 56 -1.31 7.36 -13.88
CA ARG A 56 -1.78 8.72 -14.15
C ARG A 56 -2.64 9.26 -12.99
N HIS A 57 -3.63 8.46 -12.57
CA HIS A 57 -4.69 8.91 -11.66
C HIS A 57 -4.37 8.79 -10.16
N SER A 58 -3.30 8.10 -9.79
CA SER A 58 -2.90 7.93 -8.37
C SER A 58 -1.91 8.97 -7.84
N THR A 59 -1.58 9.99 -8.65
CA THR A 59 -0.58 11.01 -8.26
C THR A 59 -0.91 11.69 -6.94
N HIS A 60 -2.17 12.07 -6.71
CA HIS A 60 -2.58 12.68 -5.44
C HIS A 60 -2.47 11.70 -4.26
N LEU A 61 -2.95 10.47 -4.44
CA LEU A 61 -2.90 9.42 -3.40
C LEU A 61 -1.47 9.18 -2.89
N ILE A 62 -0.52 9.03 -3.82
CA ILE A 62 0.87 8.74 -3.49
C ILE A 62 1.58 9.99 -2.97
N SER A 63 1.42 11.14 -3.63
CA SER A 63 2.10 12.37 -3.22
C SER A 63 1.64 12.85 -1.85
N HIS A 64 0.34 12.74 -1.54
CA HIS A 64 -0.18 13.06 -0.20
C HIS A 64 0.49 12.19 0.88
N ALA A 65 0.58 10.88 0.65
CA ALA A 65 1.23 9.96 1.58
C ALA A 65 2.74 10.24 1.73
N VAL A 66 3.46 10.54 0.64
CA VAL A 66 4.88 10.91 0.70
C VAL A 66 5.09 12.24 1.42
N ASN A 67 4.29 13.26 1.08
CA ASN A 67 4.42 14.60 1.66
C ASN A 67 4.05 14.66 3.14
N SER A 68 3.32 13.68 3.66
CA SER A 68 3.07 13.55 5.10
C SER A 68 4.34 13.29 5.92
N GLY A 69 5.43 12.84 5.29
CA GLY A 69 6.66 12.43 5.97
C GLY A 69 6.56 11.11 6.72
N LEU A 70 5.44 10.38 6.60
CA LEU A 70 5.21 9.13 7.30
C LEU A 70 5.49 7.90 6.44
N SER A 71 5.46 8.02 5.11
CA SER A 71 5.67 6.87 4.22
C SER A 71 7.11 6.35 4.27
N LEU A 72 7.28 5.02 4.26
CA LEU A 72 8.59 4.36 4.33
C LEU A 72 8.84 3.52 3.09
N GLY A 73 10.12 3.37 2.75
CA GLY A 73 10.59 2.48 1.69
C GLY A 73 11.79 1.65 2.14
N VAL A 74 11.94 0.46 1.54
CA VAL A 74 13.17 -0.34 1.61
C VAL A 74 13.98 -0.11 0.35
N PHE A 75 15.23 0.30 0.52
CA PHE A 75 16.19 0.56 -0.54
C PHE A 75 17.26 -0.52 -0.57
N ASP A 76 17.60 -0.99 -1.77
CA ASP A 76 18.77 -1.84 -2.01
C ASP A 76 20.03 -0.96 -2.12
N LYS A 77 20.97 -1.13 -1.19
CA LYS A 77 22.24 -0.38 -1.15
C LYS A 77 23.24 -0.84 -2.19
N GLU A 78 23.04 -2.04 -2.72
CA GLU A 78 23.90 -2.67 -3.71
C GLU A 78 23.20 -2.76 -5.07
N TYR A 79 22.21 -1.88 -5.31
CA TYR A 79 21.50 -1.82 -6.59
C TYR A 79 22.45 -1.51 -7.74
N ILE A 80 22.37 -2.30 -8.81
CA ILE A 80 23.14 -2.09 -10.04
C ILE A 80 22.19 -1.51 -11.07
N PHE A 81 22.43 -0.26 -11.47
CA PHE A 81 21.64 0.41 -12.50
C PHE A 81 21.81 -0.26 -13.86
N LYS A 82 20.70 -0.39 -14.56
CA LYS A 82 20.65 -0.99 -15.90
C LYS A 82 21.09 0.01 -16.96
N ASN A 83 20.75 1.28 -16.75
CA ASN A 83 21.07 2.37 -17.67
C ASN A 83 22.03 3.40 -17.03
N PRO A 84 23.01 3.94 -17.78
CA PRO A 84 23.91 4.98 -17.29
C PRO A 84 23.18 6.22 -16.74
N GLN A 85 22.10 6.65 -17.41
CA GLN A 85 21.29 7.81 -16.98
C GLN A 85 20.63 7.61 -15.62
N SER A 86 20.27 6.38 -15.27
CA SER A 86 19.71 6.06 -13.95
C SER A 86 20.80 6.16 -12.88
N ALA A 87 22.02 5.72 -13.18
CA ALA A 87 23.15 5.84 -12.26
C ALA A 87 23.51 7.32 -11.98
N GLU A 88 23.46 8.18 -12.99
CA GLU A 88 23.71 9.63 -12.84
C GLU A 88 22.70 10.33 -11.92
N THR A 89 21.48 9.81 -11.84
CA THR A 89 20.36 10.40 -11.08
C THR A 89 20.02 9.65 -9.80
N GLY A 90 20.71 8.54 -9.50
CA GLY A 90 20.40 7.66 -8.38
C GLY A 90 19.16 6.78 -8.57
N GLY A 91 18.59 6.76 -9.78
CA GLY A 91 17.46 5.94 -10.18
C GLY A 91 16.50 6.68 -11.10
N LYS A 92 15.84 5.97 -12.00
CA LYS A 92 14.87 6.54 -12.95
C LYS A 92 13.78 5.52 -13.30
N LEU A 93 12.55 6.02 -13.38
CA LEU A 93 11.44 5.29 -13.99
C LEU A 93 11.39 5.64 -15.48
N HIS A 94 11.41 4.63 -16.34
CA HIS A 94 11.44 4.79 -17.80
C HIS A 94 10.12 4.44 -18.48
N TRP A 95 9.01 4.40 -17.74
CA TRP A 95 7.69 4.12 -18.30
C TRP A 95 7.31 5.16 -19.35
N ASP A 96 7.02 4.68 -20.55
CA ASP A 96 6.28 5.43 -21.57
C ASP A 96 4.80 5.07 -21.44
N LEU A 97 4.01 6.00 -20.88
CA LEU A 97 2.60 5.74 -20.62
C LEU A 97 1.76 5.64 -21.91
N ASP A 98 2.32 6.05 -23.05
CA ASP A 98 1.66 5.97 -24.35
C ASP A 98 2.00 4.67 -25.10
N ASP A 99 2.96 3.88 -24.59
CA ASP A 99 3.26 2.54 -25.10
C ASP A 99 2.25 1.50 -24.56
N SER A 100 1.24 1.17 -25.36
CA SER A 100 0.26 0.14 -25.02
C SER A 100 0.75 -1.28 -25.29
N THR A 101 1.97 -1.47 -25.80
CA THR A 101 2.51 -2.78 -26.17
C THR A 101 3.38 -3.39 -25.08
N ALA A 102 3.84 -2.57 -24.13
CA ALA A 102 4.63 -3.01 -22.99
C ALA A 102 3.93 -4.11 -22.19
N ASP A 103 4.60 -5.23 -21.96
CA ASP A 103 4.12 -6.27 -21.05
C ASP A 103 4.57 -6.03 -19.59
N GLU A 104 4.11 -6.90 -18.68
CA GLU A 104 4.46 -6.81 -17.25
C GLU A 104 5.98 -6.82 -17.01
N ALA A 105 6.72 -7.68 -17.74
CA ALA A 105 8.15 -7.82 -17.55
C ALA A 105 8.89 -6.57 -18.07
N GLU A 106 8.45 -6.00 -19.19
CA GLU A 106 8.99 -4.76 -19.74
C GLU A 106 8.75 -3.58 -18.79
N LEU A 107 7.55 -3.43 -18.23
CA LEU A 107 7.27 -2.41 -17.22
C LEU A 107 8.13 -2.57 -15.97
N LEU A 108 8.33 -3.81 -15.51
CA LEU A 108 9.21 -4.09 -14.36
C LEU A 108 10.68 -3.78 -14.69
N GLU A 109 11.11 -4.05 -15.92
CA GLU A 109 12.48 -3.81 -16.39
C GLU A 109 12.79 -2.31 -16.38
N GLN A 110 11.82 -1.49 -16.81
CA GLN A 110 11.88 -0.03 -16.88
C GLN A 110 11.89 0.69 -15.51
N MET A 111 11.66 -0.02 -14.40
CA MET A 111 11.85 0.51 -13.04
C MET A 111 13.33 0.47 -12.63
N ASP A 112 14.16 1.39 -13.11
CA ASP A 112 15.61 1.37 -12.89
C ASP A 112 16.03 2.23 -11.68
N PHE A 113 15.62 1.82 -10.49
CA PHE A 113 15.88 2.52 -9.22
C PHE A 113 16.01 1.55 -8.03
N PRO A 114 16.66 1.98 -6.92
CA PRO A 114 16.97 1.11 -5.77
C PRO A 114 15.80 0.82 -4.81
N LEU A 115 14.64 1.45 -4.97
CA LEU A 115 13.47 1.23 -4.10
C LEU A 115 12.81 -0.13 -4.42
N VAL A 116 12.74 -1.02 -3.43
CA VAL A 116 12.26 -2.41 -3.61
C VAL A 116 10.96 -2.73 -2.86
N SER A 117 10.60 -1.97 -1.83
CA SER A 117 9.35 -2.16 -1.10
C SER A 117 8.88 -0.84 -0.53
N VAL A 118 7.56 -0.64 -0.50
CA VAL A 118 6.95 0.61 -0.04
C VAL A 118 5.83 0.36 0.94
N ALA A 119 5.72 1.33 1.84
CA ALA A 119 4.72 1.40 2.86
C ALA A 119 4.21 2.85 2.89
N MET A 120 3.09 3.09 2.22
CA MET A 120 2.44 4.40 2.16
C MET A 120 1.57 4.68 3.39
N ALA A 121 1.75 5.85 3.98
CA ALA A 121 1.06 6.27 5.19
C ALA A 121 0.88 7.79 5.21
N TYR A 122 -0.13 8.26 5.93
CA TYR A 122 -0.36 9.68 6.20
C TYR A 122 -1.07 9.88 7.54
N ASP A 123 -0.97 11.09 8.08
CA ASP A 123 -1.66 11.48 9.30
C ASP A 123 -3.13 11.70 8.97
N SER A 124 -4.01 10.91 9.60
CA SER A 124 -5.44 10.94 9.32
C SER A 124 -6.13 12.26 9.66
N PHE A 125 -5.48 13.12 10.48
CA PHE A 125 -5.96 14.47 10.71
C PHE A 125 -5.95 15.34 9.45
N PHE A 126 -5.07 15.02 8.50
CA PHE A 126 -5.01 15.65 7.17
C PHE A 126 -5.53 14.65 6.14
N PRO A 127 -6.85 14.50 5.96
CA PRO A 127 -7.39 13.48 5.08
C PRO A 127 -7.02 13.73 3.62
N ILE A 128 -7.02 12.64 2.83
CA ILE A 128 -6.90 12.75 1.39
C ILE A 128 -8.14 13.46 0.84
N ASP A 129 -7.93 14.47 0.00
CA ASP A 129 -9.01 15.11 -0.76
C ASP A 129 -9.70 14.09 -1.69
N GLY A 130 -10.96 13.77 -1.38
CA GLY A 130 -11.77 12.83 -2.14
C GLY A 130 -12.08 13.30 -3.57
N GLY A 131 -12.15 14.61 -3.82
CA GLY A 131 -12.36 15.14 -5.16
C GLY A 131 -11.18 14.86 -6.09
N GLN A 132 -9.96 14.89 -5.55
CA GLN A 132 -8.73 14.55 -6.27
C GLN A 132 -8.56 13.04 -6.48
N LEU A 133 -9.32 12.20 -5.77
CA LEU A 133 -9.35 10.74 -5.99
C LEU A 133 -10.36 10.32 -7.05
N ALA A 134 -11.22 11.22 -7.54
CA ALA A 134 -12.28 10.87 -8.50
C ALA A 134 -11.76 10.13 -9.75
N PRO A 135 -10.68 10.56 -10.43
CA PRO A 135 -10.19 9.84 -11.62
C PRO A 135 -9.70 8.41 -11.29
N LEU A 136 -9.14 8.20 -10.09
CA LEU A 136 -8.72 6.87 -9.65
C LEU A 136 -9.94 5.98 -9.36
N ILE A 137 -10.99 6.53 -8.74
CA ILE A 137 -12.24 5.83 -8.47
C ILE A 137 -12.98 5.51 -9.77
N GLU A 138 -12.96 6.40 -10.77
CA GLU A 138 -13.51 6.11 -12.09
C GLU A 138 -12.77 4.95 -12.78
N THR A 139 -11.45 4.86 -12.58
CA THR A 139 -10.63 3.75 -13.12
C THR A 139 -10.91 2.43 -12.39
N MET A 140 -11.08 2.47 -11.06
CA MET A 140 -11.37 1.31 -10.23
C MET A 140 -12.52 1.60 -9.24
N PRO A 141 -13.79 1.53 -9.67
CA PRO A 141 -14.94 1.90 -8.85
C PRO A 141 -15.05 1.09 -7.55
N LEU A 142 -14.56 -0.15 -7.55
CA LEU A 142 -14.59 -1.03 -6.40
C LEU A 142 -13.69 -0.58 -5.24
N ILE A 143 -12.81 0.41 -5.45
CA ILE A 143 -12.09 1.09 -4.36
C ILE A 143 -13.07 1.79 -3.42
N ALA A 144 -14.03 2.53 -3.97
CA ALA A 144 -15.03 3.26 -3.19
C ALA A 144 -16.00 2.28 -2.52
N GLU A 145 -16.43 1.26 -3.25
CA GLU A 145 -17.35 0.24 -2.74
C GLU A 145 -16.75 -0.56 -1.58
N ARG A 146 -15.48 -0.99 -1.70
CA ARG A 146 -14.73 -1.64 -0.62
C ARG A 146 -14.70 -0.74 0.63
N THR A 147 -14.38 0.54 0.48
CA THR A 147 -14.33 1.48 1.61
C THR A 147 -15.71 1.62 2.24
N ARG A 148 -16.77 1.78 1.44
CA ARG A 148 -18.16 1.86 1.93
C ARG A 148 -18.56 0.64 2.75
N ILE A 149 -18.28 -0.57 2.27
CA ILE A 149 -18.61 -1.82 2.99
C ILE A 149 -17.87 -1.88 4.32
N LEU A 150 -16.56 -1.59 4.33
CA LEU A 150 -15.76 -1.62 5.56
C LEU A 150 -16.21 -0.57 6.57
N ASP A 151 -16.56 0.64 6.12
CA ASP A 151 -17.03 1.70 7.01
C ASP A 151 -18.43 1.40 7.56
N ALA A 152 -19.32 0.79 6.77
CA ALA A 152 -20.64 0.36 7.24
C ALA A 152 -20.56 -0.77 8.28
N ARG A 153 -19.49 -1.58 8.25
CA ARG A 153 -19.25 -2.69 9.19
C ARG A 153 -18.41 -2.28 10.41
N ASP A 154 -17.79 -1.11 10.39
CA ASP A 154 -17.02 -0.58 11.52
C ASP A 154 -17.99 -0.01 12.58
N GLY A 155 -18.34 -0.85 13.55
CA GLY A 155 -19.32 -0.51 14.59
C GLY A 155 -18.79 0.36 15.74
N ARG A 156 -17.52 0.81 15.69
CA ARG A 156 -16.92 1.61 16.76
C ARG A 156 -17.48 3.04 16.73
N ASP A 157 -17.56 3.68 17.91
CA ASP A 157 -17.80 5.12 17.96
C ASP A 157 -16.63 5.85 17.25
N PRO A 158 -16.88 6.67 16.21
CA PRO A 158 -15.84 7.44 15.53
C PRO A 158 -14.93 8.21 16.50
N ARG A 159 -15.50 8.76 17.60
CA ARG A 159 -14.75 9.52 18.61
C ARG A 159 -13.70 8.68 19.37
N SER A 160 -13.87 7.35 19.38
CA SER A 160 -12.94 6.44 20.06
C SER A 160 -11.61 6.32 19.33
N TRP A 161 -11.60 6.45 17.99
CA TRP A 161 -10.44 6.11 17.17
C TRP A 161 -10.00 7.21 16.20
N GLU A 162 -10.88 8.15 15.81
CA GLU A 162 -10.52 9.23 14.87
C GLU A 162 -9.48 10.20 15.47
N ALA A 163 -8.67 10.80 14.61
CA ALA A 163 -7.75 11.85 15.01
C ALA A 163 -8.53 13.15 15.28
N THR A 164 -8.32 13.73 16.45
CA THR A 164 -8.83 15.05 16.87
C THR A 164 -7.77 16.15 16.75
N ALA A 165 -6.52 15.76 16.55
CA ALA A 165 -5.38 16.63 16.34
C ALA A 165 -4.31 15.91 15.50
N PRO A 166 -3.36 16.65 14.88
CA PRO A 166 -2.20 16.05 14.24
C PRO A 166 -1.42 15.14 15.19
N GLY A 167 -0.75 14.13 14.65
CA GLY A 167 0.10 13.21 15.40
C GLY A 167 -0.68 12.17 16.22
N GLN A 168 -1.99 12.00 15.96
CA GLN A 168 -2.80 11.05 16.72
C GLN A 168 -2.93 9.70 16.03
N VAL A 169 -3.47 9.64 14.81
CA VAL A 169 -3.78 8.38 14.13
C VAL A 169 -3.22 8.40 12.72
N VAL A 170 -2.52 7.33 12.33
CA VAL A 170 -1.98 7.15 10.99
C VAL A 170 -2.91 6.28 10.15
N PHE A 171 -3.17 6.66 8.91
CA PHE A 171 -3.82 5.79 7.93
C PHE A 171 -2.79 5.18 7.00
N ARG A 172 -2.90 3.87 6.80
CA ARG A 172 -2.15 3.06 5.84
C ARG A 172 -3.00 2.84 4.60
N ASN A 173 -2.57 3.40 3.47
CA ASN A 173 -3.35 3.38 2.23
C ASN A 173 -2.76 2.52 1.11
N SER A 174 -1.48 2.12 1.17
CA SER A 174 -0.88 1.22 0.18
C SER A 174 0.38 0.53 0.70
N THR A 175 0.61 -0.70 0.26
CA THR A 175 1.89 -1.41 0.42
C THR A 175 2.13 -2.32 -0.75
N ALA A 176 3.38 -2.40 -1.20
CA ALA A 176 3.76 -3.27 -2.29
C ALA A 176 5.26 -3.56 -2.18
N THR A 177 5.66 -4.76 -2.59
CA THR A 177 7.07 -5.12 -2.83
C THR A 177 7.21 -5.31 -4.33
N ARG A 178 8.29 -4.78 -4.90
CA ARG A 178 8.60 -4.91 -6.32
C ARG A 178 8.65 -6.40 -6.70
N ALA A 179 8.18 -6.73 -7.88
CA ALA A 179 8.26 -8.11 -8.38
C ALA A 179 9.72 -8.59 -8.47
N GLY A 180 9.98 -9.80 -8.01
CA GLY A 180 11.31 -10.38 -7.82
C GLY A 180 11.93 -10.13 -6.43
N GLU A 181 11.34 -9.24 -5.64
CA GLU A 181 11.78 -8.91 -4.28
C GLU A 181 10.90 -9.52 -3.18
N GLU A 182 9.88 -10.30 -3.56
CA GLU A 182 8.99 -11.00 -2.64
C GLU A 182 9.70 -12.10 -1.83
N GLY A 183 9.03 -12.61 -0.79
CA GLY A 183 9.56 -13.67 0.08
C GLY A 183 10.61 -13.20 1.10
N LYS A 184 11.25 -12.04 0.87
CA LYS A 184 12.24 -11.42 1.78
C LYS A 184 11.64 -10.86 3.08
N GLY A 185 10.31 -10.75 3.16
CA GLY A 185 9.59 -10.34 4.37
C GLY A 185 9.56 -8.84 4.63
N PHE A 186 9.92 -8.00 3.65
CA PHE A 186 10.00 -6.55 3.78
C PHE A 186 8.73 -5.90 4.30
N MET A 187 7.54 -6.29 3.81
CA MET A 187 6.27 -5.75 4.30
C MET A 187 6.10 -5.91 5.82
N GLY A 188 6.43 -7.09 6.35
CA GLY A 188 6.33 -7.34 7.79
C GLY A 188 7.37 -6.56 8.61
N ILE A 189 8.59 -6.42 8.08
CA ILE A 189 9.67 -5.64 8.69
C ILE A 189 9.27 -4.16 8.73
N LEU A 190 8.80 -3.60 7.61
CA LEU A 190 8.31 -2.23 7.54
C LEU A 190 7.15 -2.01 8.51
N ALA A 191 6.14 -2.89 8.55
CA ALA A 191 5.01 -2.74 9.47
C ALA A 191 5.44 -2.61 10.93
N ARG A 192 6.33 -3.50 11.40
CA ARG A 192 6.83 -3.46 12.79
C ARG A 192 7.75 -2.28 13.07
N HIS A 193 8.53 -1.85 12.08
CA HIS A 193 9.32 -0.63 12.19
C HIS A 193 8.41 0.60 12.32
N MET A 194 7.37 0.70 11.47
CA MET A 194 6.37 1.78 11.54
C MET A 194 5.67 1.83 12.89
N MET A 195 5.22 0.69 13.43
CA MET A 195 4.58 0.65 14.76
C MET A 195 5.47 1.27 15.83
N ARG A 196 6.76 0.95 15.83
CA ARG A 196 7.74 1.51 16.79
C ARG A 196 8.00 2.98 16.57
N GLU A 197 8.33 3.39 15.34
CA GLU A 197 8.65 4.78 15.02
C GLU A 197 7.46 5.70 15.32
N TYR A 198 6.24 5.27 14.97
CA TYR A 198 5.05 6.09 15.20
C TYR A 198 4.64 6.13 16.67
N ALA A 199 4.81 5.03 17.41
CA ALA A 199 4.61 5.05 18.86
C ALA A 199 5.59 6.02 19.53
N ALA A 200 6.87 5.99 19.12
CA ALA A 200 7.89 6.91 19.60
C ALA A 200 7.61 8.37 19.21
N ALA A 201 7.01 8.60 18.04
CA ALA A 201 6.56 9.93 17.60
C ALA A 201 5.24 10.39 18.26
N GLY A 202 4.64 9.56 19.13
CA GLY A 202 3.46 9.93 19.90
C GLY A 202 2.12 9.67 19.22
N PHE A 203 2.07 8.87 18.15
CA PHE A 203 0.80 8.38 17.59
C PHE A 203 0.16 7.35 18.53
N ARG A 204 -1.18 7.35 18.59
CA ARG A 204 -1.97 6.39 19.38
C ARG A 204 -2.42 5.16 18.60
N GLY A 205 -2.52 5.27 17.28
CA GLY A 205 -2.95 4.12 16.50
C GLY A 205 -2.67 4.23 15.00
N ILE A 206 -2.79 3.09 14.35
CA ILE A 206 -2.65 2.92 12.90
C ILE A 206 -3.89 2.19 12.38
N GLN A 207 -4.56 2.76 11.39
CA GLN A 207 -5.64 2.10 10.67
C GLN A 207 -5.16 1.64 9.30
N ILE A 208 -5.45 0.39 8.95
CA ILE A 208 -5.10 -0.21 7.65
C ILE A 208 -6.25 -1.02 7.08
N GLN A 209 -6.40 -1.00 5.76
CA GLN A 209 -7.20 -1.97 5.03
C GLN A 209 -6.28 -3.05 4.42
N CYS A 210 -6.53 -4.31 4.74
CA CYS A 210 -5.74 -5.46 4.33
C CYS A 210 -6.48 -6.22 3.23
N LEU A 211 -5.84 -6.38 2.07
CA LEU A 211 -6.39 -7.08 0.90
C LEU A 211 -5.62 -8.37 0.59
N HIS A 212 -4.77 -8.81 1.51
CA HIS A 212 -3.95 -10.01 1.37
C HIS A 212 -3.72 -10.61 2.75
N ASP A 213 -3.86 -11.93 2.88
CA ASP A 213 -3.63 -12.70 4.11
C ASP A 213 -2.33 -12.37 4.85
N SER A 214 -1.22 -12.19 4.10
CA SER A 214 0.07 -11.83 4.70
C SER A 214 0.03 -10.47 5.39
N VAL A 215 -0.65 -9.49 4.77
CA VAL A 215 -0.84 -8.15 5.35
C VAL A 215 -1.76 -8.26 6.55
N PHE A 216 -2.92 -8.93 6.41
CA PHE A 216 -3.85 -9.16 7.50
C PHE A 216 -3.14 -9.77 8.72
N ARG A 217 -2.45 -10.89 8.55
CA ARG A 217 -1.74 -11.60 9.62
C ARG A 217 -0.72 -10.73 10.37
N VAL A 218 0.03 -9.89 9.66
CA VAL A 218 1.02 -9.01 10.29
C VAL A 218 0.35 -7.92 11.11
N TRP A 219 -0.73 -7.34 10.59
CA TRP A 219 -1.39 -6.20 11.23
C TRP A 219 -2.39 -6.62 12.30
N SER A 220 -2.97 -7.82 12.23
CA SER A 220 -3.88 -8.39 13.25
C SER A 220 -3.15 -9.04 14.42
N CYS A 221 -1.83 -9.25 14.31
CA CYS A 221 -1.00 -9.85 15.34
C CYS A 221 0.29 -9.06 15.54
N PRO A 222 0.21 -7.77 15.95
CA PRO A 222 1.38 -6.96 16.19
C PRO A 222 2.17 -7.50 17.40
N PRO A 223 3.48 -7.22 17.48
CA PRO A 223 4.27 -7.57 18.66
C PRO A 223 3.92 -6.67 19.85
N GLU A 224 4.15 -7.16 21.07
CA GLU A 224 4.12 -6.35 22.29
C GLU A 224 5.00 -5.09 22.15
N PRO A 225 4.59 -3.94 22.73
CA PRO A 225 3.41 -3.72 23.58
C PRO A 225 2.12 -3.38 22.81
N PHE A 226 2.13 -3.55 21.48
CA PHE A 226 1.02 -3.14 20.63
C PHE A 226 -0.08 -4.19 20.62
N SER A 227 -1.31 -3.74 20.44
CA SER A 227 -2.47 -4.62 20.27
C SER A 227 -3.23 -4.26 18.98
N ALA A 228 -4.02 -5.19 18.47
CA ALA A 228 -4.81 -4.97 17.27
C ALA A 228 -6.25 -5.46 17.42
N GLU A 229 -7.14 -4.77 16.73
CA GLU A 229 -8.54 -5.13 16.58
C GLU A 229 -8.88 -5.20 15.09
N VAL A 230 -9.57 -6.27 14.68
CA VAL A 230 -10.18 -6.37 13.35
C VAL A 230 -11.57 -5.74 13.44
N VAL A 231 -11.69 -4.52 12.91
CA VAL A 231 -12.86 -3.65 13.16
C VAL A 231 -13.95 -3.83 12.12
N ALA A 232 -13.58 -4.30 10.94
CA ALA A 232 -14.49 -4.70 9.88
C ALA A 232 -13.82 -5.74 8.99
N ARG A 233 -14.63 -6.60 8.36
CA ARG A 233 -14.18 -7.54 7.34
C ARG A 233 -15.31 -7.96 6.42
N PHE A 234 -14.96 -8.38 5.21
CA PHE A 234 -15.84 -9.09 4.30
C PHE A 234 -15.04 -10.04 3.42
N HIS A 235 -15.68 -11.11 2.98
CA HIS A 235 -15.06 -12.07 2.06
C HIS A 235 -15.45 -11.76 0.61
N CYS A 236 -14.50 -11.67 -0.33
CA CYS A 236 -14.83 -11.38 -1.73
C CYS A 236 -15.61 -12.52 -2.42
N GLY A 237 -15.56 -13.73 -1.86
CA GLY A 237 -16.15 -14.94 -2.42
C GLY A 237 -17.42 -15.42 -1.69
N GLU A 238 -17.45 -16.70 -1.32
CA GLU A 238 -18.62 -17.35 -0.69
C GLU A 238 -18.93 -16.76 0.70
N ASP A 239 -20.18 -16.94 1.15
CA ASP A 239 -20.74 -16.52 2.45
C ASP A 239 -20.98 -15.02 2.69
N GLU A 240 -21.03 -14.20 1.63
CA GLU A 240 -21.42 -12.79 1.70
C GLU A 240 -22.78 -12.47 1.04
N ASP A 241 -23.31 -11.29 1.39
CA ASP A 241 -24.51 -10.73 0.77
C ASP A 241 -24.36 -10.64 -0.75
N GLU A 242 -25.48 -10.77 -1.47
CA GLU A 242 -25.49 -10.81 -2.95
C GLU A 242 -24.81 -9.59 -3.59
N GLU A 243 -24.93 -8.41 -2.97
CA GLU A 243 -24.29 -7.18 -3.43
C GLU A 243 -22.76 -7.28 -3.42
N VAL A 244 -22.17 -7.79 -2.33
CA VAL A 244 -20.72 -7.95 -2.18
C VAL A 244 -20.22 -9.01 -3.13
N ARG A 245 -20.89 -10.18 -3.18
CA ARG A 245 -20.51 -11.29 -4.07
C ARG A 245 -20.51 -10.88 -5.54
N ARG A 246 -21.50 -10.10 -5.95
CA ARG A 246 -21.58 -9.57 -7.32
C ARG A 246 -20.48 -8.56 -7.61
N SER A 247 -20.19 -7.68 -6.67
CA SER A 247 -19.22 -6.60 -6.87
C SER A 247 -17.76 -7.09 -6.88
N PHE A 248 -17.46 -8.11 -6.08
CA PHE A 248 -16.10 -8.67 -5.93
C PHE A 248 -15.94 -10.07 -6.56
N SER A 249 -16.82 -10.42 -7.50
CA SER A 249 -16.78 -11.71 -8.18
C SER A 249 -15.45 -11.90 -8.91
N GLY A 250 -14.74 -12.99 -8.59
CA GLY A 250 -13.43 -13.32 -9.18
C GLY A 250 -12.29 -13.33 -8.17
N SER A 251 -12.46 -12.69 -7.00
CA SER A 251 -11.53 -12.81 -5.87
C SER A 251 -12.11 -13.69 -4.76
N VAL A 252 -11.24 -14.42 -4.07
CA VAL A 252 -11.56 -15.26 -2.89
C VAL A 252 -10.81 -14.78 -1.64
N GLN A 253 -10.42 -13.50 -1.62
CA GLN A 253 -9.68 -12.91 -0.51
C GLN A 253 -10.64 -12.42 0.59
N GLU A 254 -10.19 -12.48 1.84
CA GLU A 254 -10.80 -11.70 2.92
C GLU A 254 -10.22 -10.29 2.90
N VAL A 255 -11.10 -9.29 2.79
CA VAL A 255 -10.74 -7.89 2.96
C VAL A 255 -11.07 -7.48 4.38
N SER A 256 -10.12 -6.87 5.07
CA SER A 256 -10.30 -6.46 6.46
C SER A 256 -9.84 -5.03 6.71
N LYS A 257 -10.41 -4.40 7.72
CA LYS A 257 -9.97 -3.14 8.31
C LYS A 257 -9.43 -3.47 9.70
N VAL A 258 -8.19 -3.10 9.97
CA VAL A 258 -7.50 -3.37 11.23
C VAL A 258 -7.08 -2.05 11.86
N PHE A 259 -7.31 -1.93 13.16
CA PHE A 259 -6.80 -0.83 13.96
C PHE A 259 -5.76 -1.38 14.94
N VAL A 260 -4.54 -0.84 14.88
CA VAL A 260 -3.46 -1.17 15.81
C VAL A 260 -3.33 -0.05 16.82
N THR A 261 -3.42 -0.41 18.10
CA THR A 261 -3.18 0.50 19.23
C THR A 261 -1.70 0.52 19.55
N LEU A 262 -1.12 1.72 19.55
CA LEU A 262 0.31 1.95 19.81
C LEU A 262 0.61 2.37 21.25
N ARG A 263 -0.38 2.92 21.95
CA ARG A 263 -0.35 3.35 23.35
C ARG A 263 -1.74 3.34 23.96
#